data_AF-A0A9X8VBP3-F1
#
_entry.id   AF-A0A9X8VBP3-F1
#
_cell.length_a   1.000
_cell.length_b   1.000
_cell.length_c   1.000
_cell.angle_alpha   90.00
_cell.angle_beta   90.00
_cell.angle_gamma   90.00
#
_symmetry.space_group_name_H-M   'P 1'
#
loop_
_entity.id
_entity.type
_entity.pdbx_description
1 polymer ?
#
loop_
_entity_poly.entity_id
_entity_poly.type
_entity_poly.pdbx_seq_one_letter_code
_entity_poly.pdbx_strand_id
1 'polypeptide(L)'
;WHQGDARSDLWLGSANFYLPLEFSLFATLYELPLMQHCMNEDLAQDAALWRANRLPLAEFCQRLVSNHQLHPLFHHWLQLHGQRSMRGVRMNTLGWFDFKSAWFAPPET
;
A
#
# COMPACT_ATOMS: atom_id res chain seq x y z
N TRP A 1 -10.05 -15.14 2.56
CA TRP A 1 -9.54 -13.79 2.87
C TRP A 1 -9.71 -12.87 1.66
N HIS A 2 -9.23 -13.23 0.46
CA HIS A 2 -9.39 -12.41 -0.75
C HIS A 2 -10.86 -12.07 -1.09
N GLN A 3 -11.78 -12.99 -0.87
CA GLN A 3 -13.23 -12.78 -1.08
C GLN A 3 -13.94 -12.14 0.13
N GLY A 4 -13.23 -11.77 1.19
CA GLY A 4 -13.83 -11.26 2.44
C GLY A 4 -14.38 -12.32 3.39
N ASP A 5 -14.59 -13.57 2.95
CA ASP A 5 -15.23 -14.62 3.78
C ASP A 5 -14.38 -15.19 4.94
N ALA A 6 -13.21 -14.61 5.23
CA ALA A 6 -12.36 -15.11 6.30
C ALA A 6 -12.77 -14.52 7.65
N ARG A 7 -12.97 -15.38 8.65
CA ARG A 7 -13.04 -14.98 10.05
C ARG A 7 -11.64 -14.94 10.64
N SER A 8 -11.21 -13.79 11.13
CA SER A 8 -9.93 -13.62 11.82
C SER A 8 -10.06 -12.58 12.91
N ASP A 9 -9.40 -12.80 14.05
CA ASP A 9 -9.32 -11.81 15.13
C ASP A 9 -8.26 -10.75 14.82
N LEU A 10 -7.22 -11.13 14.06
CA LEU A 10 -6.13 -10.25 13.63
C LEU A 10 -5.76 -10.52 12.18
N TRP A 11 -5.51 -9.46 11.43
CA TRP A 11 -4.91 -9.54 10.10
C TRP A 11 -3.66 -8.67 10.04
N LEU A 12 -2.59 -9.23 9.48
CA LEU A 12 -1.32 -8.55 9.28
C LEU A 12 -1.05 -8.46 7.78
N GLY A 13 -0.78 -7.26 7.32
CA GLY A 13 -0.48 -7.00 5.92
C GLY A 13 0.49 -5.85 5.75
N SER A 14 1.21 -5.89 4.64
CA SER A 14 2.02 -4.77 4.14
C SER A 14 1.28 -4.10 2.98
N ALA A 15 1.32 -2.78 2.92
CA ALA A 15 0.86 -2.01 1.78
C ALA A 15 1.98 -1.11 1.26
N ASN A 16 2.05 -0.97 -0.06
CA ASN A 16 2.92 -0.02 -0.74
C ASN A 16 2.05 0.96 -1.51
N PHE A 17 2.36 2.26 -1.43
CA PHE A 17 1.54 3.31 -2.04
C PHE A 17 2.30 3.98 -3.19
N TYR A 18 1.62 4.12 -4.33
CA TYR A 18 2.09 4.98 -5.41
C TYR A 18 1.67 6.44 -5.15
N LEU A 19 2.24 7.38 -5.89
CA LEU A 19 1.84 8.79 -5.82
C LEU A 19 0.72 9.10 -6.83
N PRO A 20 -0.28 9.94 -6.49
CA PRO A 20 -0.39 10.69 -5.24
C PRO A 20 -0.88 9.81 -4.08
N LEU A 21 -0.29 10.03 -2.91
CA LEU A 21 -0.54 9.21 -1.73
C LEU A 21 -2.02 9.25 -1.32
N GLU A 22 -2.69 10.40 -1.49
CA GLU A 22 -4.09 10.52 -1.10
C GLU A 22 -5.01 9.58 -1.91
N PHE A 23 -4.69 9.40 -3.18
CA PHE A 23 -5.39 8.47 -4.03
C PHE A 23 -5.09 7.03 -3.61
N SER A 24 -3.81 6.65 -3.59
CA SER A 24 -3.40 5.26 -3.40
C SER A 24 -3.80 4.72 -2.02
N LEU A 25 -3.77 5.54 -0.98
CA LEU A 25 -4.06 5.09 0.37
C LEU A 25 -5.56 4.74 0.54
N PHE A 26 -6.47 5.63 0.13
CA PHE A 26 -7.90 5.33 0.21
C PHE A 26 -8.29 4.18 -0.72
N ALA A 27 -7.80 4.18 -1.97
CA ALA A 27 -8.07 3.09 -2.91
C ALA A 27 -7.67 1.72 -2.34
N THR A 28 -6.48 1.64 -1.75
CA THR A 28 -5.99 0.39 -1.14
C THR A 28 -6.91 -0.09 -0.01
N LEU A 29 -7.31 0.80 0.90
CA LEU A 29 -8.20 0.45 2.00
C LEU A 29 -9.61 0.06 1.51
N TYR A 30 -10.14 0.81 0.55
CA TYR A 30 -11.48 0.61 0.00
C TYR A 30 -11.59 -0.66 -0.84
N GLU A 31 -10.56 -1.03 -1.61
CA GLU A 31 -10.58 -2.21 -2.48
C GLU A 31 -10.33 -3.55 -1.76
N LEU A 32 -9.92 -3.52 -0.48
CA LEU A 32 -9.71 -4.74 0.32
C LEU A 32 -11.05 -5.23 0.88
N PRO A 33 -11.62 -6.36 0.40
CA PRO A 33 -12.94 -6.82 0.84
C PRO A 33 -12.98 -7.17 2.33
N LEU A 34 -11.85 -7.66 2.87
CA LEU A 34 -11.72 -7.92 4.30
C LEU A 34 -11.81 -6.62 5.13
N MET A 35 -11.31 -5.50 4.60
CA MET A 35 -11.36 -4.22 5.29
C MET A 35 -12.81 -3.72 5.37
N GLN A 36 -13.55 -3.79 4.25
CA GLN A 36 -14.98 -3.50 4.23
C GLN A 36 -15.78 -4.43 5.16
N HIS A 37 -15.39 -5.70 5.27
CA HIS A 37 -16.04 -6.65 6.18
C HIS A 37 -15.78 -6.34 7.66
N CYS A 38 -14.56 -5.92 8.01
CA CYS A 38 -14.18 -5.59 9.39
C CYS A 38 -14.65 -4.20 9.82
N MET A 39 -14.95 -3.32 8.87
CA MET A 39 -15.53 -2.01 9.16
C MET A 39 -17.03 -2.13 9.37
N ASN A 40 -17.50 -1.66 10.52
CA ASN A 40 -18.94 -1.55 10.80
C ASN A 40 -19.60 -0.34 10.09
N GLU A 41 -18.81 0.49 9.38
CA GLU A 41 -19.26 1.72 8.72
C GLU A 41 -19.42 1.52 7.21
N ASP A 42 -20.52 2.01 6.65
CA ASP A 42 -20.69 2.09 5.20
C ASP A 42 -19.81 3.23 4.64
N LEU A 43 -18.79 2.85 3.86
CA LEU A 43 -17.85 3.78 3.24
C LEU A 43 -18.39 4.45 1.97
N ALA A 44 -19.65 4.23 1.56
CA ALA A 44 -20.20 4.77 0.31
C ALA A 44 -20.06 6.31 0.21
N GLN A 45 -20.28 7.03 1.31
CA GLN A 45 -20.12 8.48 1.36
C GLN A 45 -18.65 8.90 1.25
N ASP A 46 -17.75 8.25 1.99
CA ASP A 46 -16.32 8.51 1.91
C ASP A 46 -15.80 8.24 0.49
N ALA A 47 -16.26 7.17 -0.15
CA ALA A 47 -15.92 6.83 -1.54
C ALA A 47 -16.46 7.86 -2.54
N ALA A 48 -17.64 8.44 -2.30
CA ALA A 48 -18.17 9.53 -3.11
C ALA A 48 -17.31 10.81 -2.97
N LEU A 49 -16.95 11.18 -1.75
CA LEU A 49 -16.06 12.32 -1.48
C LEU A 49 -14.66 12.10 -2.08
N TRP A 50 -14.13 10.89 -1.98
CA TRP A 50 -12.83 10.53 -2.53
C TRP A 50 -12.81 10.64 -4.06
N ARG A 51 -13.82 10.09 -4.76
CA ARG A 51 -13.96 10.24 -6.22
C ARG A 51 -14.09 11.71 -6.65
N ALA A 52 -14.59 12.58 -5.77
CA ALA A 52 -14.68 14.01 -6.01
C ALA A 52 -13.42 14.80 -5.60
N ASN A 53 -12.34 14.14 -5.13
CA ASN A 53 -11.15 14.76 -4.54
C ASN A 53 -11.46 15.71 -3.36
N ARG A 54 -12.46 15.37 -2.54
CA ARG A 54 -12.90 16.17 -1.39
C ARG A 54 -12.85 15.43 -0.06
N LEU A 55 -12.43 14.16 -0.06
CA LEU A 55 -12.30 13.40 1.17
C LEU A 55 -11.18 14.00 2.04
N PRO A 56 -11.46 14.41 3.30
CA PRO A 56 -10.42 14.79 4.24
C PRO A 56 -9.67 13.54 4.72
N LEU A 57 -8.70 13.08 3.91
CA LEU A 57 -8.09 11.76 4.10
C LEU A 57 -7.38 11.61 5.45
N ALA A 58 -6.74 12.66 5.95
CA ALA A 58 -6.08 12.63 7.26
C ALA A 58 -7.09 12.37 8.38
N GLU A 59 -8.27 13.00 8.34
CA GLU A 59 -9.33 12.80 9.32
C GLU A 59 -9.94 11.40 9.19
N PHE A 60 -10.14 10.92 7.96
CA PHE A 60 -10.56 9.54 7.68
C PHE A 60 -9.58 8.54 8.33
N CYS A 61 -8.28 8.67 8.06
CA CYS A 61 -7.27 7.78 8.64
C CYS A 61 -7.22 7.87 10.16
N GLN A 62 -7.30 9.09 10.71
CA GLN A 62 -7.32 9.31 12.16
C GLN A 62 -8.52 8.61 12.81
N ARG A 63 -9.70 8.63 12.19
CA ARG A 63 -10.89 7.90 12.66
C ARG A 63 -10.62 6.38 12.72
N LEU A 64 -10.05 5.80 11.67
CA LEU A 64 -9.74 4.36 11.63
C LEU A 64 -8.75 3.92 12.71
N VAL A 65 -7.71 4.73 12.95
CA VAL A 65 -6.71 4.46 13.99
C VAL A 65 -7.31 4.61 15.38
N SER A 66 -8.12 5.66 15.59
CA SER A 66 -8.72 5.95 16.91
C SER A 66 -9.78 4.93 17.30
N ASN A 67 -10.48 4.35 16.31
CA ASN A 67 -11.46 3.29 16.51
C ASN A 67 -10.85 1.88 16.55
N HIS A 68 -9.52 1.75 16.56
CA HIS A 68 -8.81 0.47 16.57
C HIS A 68 -9.11 -0.44 15.35
N GLN A 69 -9.54 0.14 14.23
CA GLN A 69 -9.82 -0.59 12.98
C GLN A 69 -8.56 -0.75 12.12
N LEU A 70 -7.58 0.15 12.27
CA LEU A 70 -6.30 0.10 11.60
C LEU A 70 -5.18 0.43 12.58
N HIS A 71 -4.18 -0.44 12.68
CA HIS A 71 -3.01 -0.24 13.53
C HIS A 71 -1.73 -0.20 12.67
N PRO A 72 -1.20 0.99 12.34
CA PRO A 72 0.10 1.12 11.71
C PRO A 72 1.18 0.58 12.66
N LEU A 73 1.91 -0.43 12.23
CA LEU A 73 2.93 -1.06 13.07
C LEU A 73 4.31 -0.42 12.87
N PHE A 74 4.77 -0.36 11.62
CA PHE A 74 6.05 0.21 11.25
C PHE A 74 6.12 0.47 9.74
N HIS A 75 7.01 1.36 9.35
CA HIS A 75 7.44 1.47 7.95
C HIS A 75 8.56 0.45 7.71
N HIS A 76 8.37 -0.45 6.75
CA HIS A 76 9.40 -1.40 6.37
C HIS A 76 10.19 -0.87 5.18
N TRP A 77 11.48 -1.20 5.13
CA TRP A 77 12.35 -0.88 4.00
C TRP A 77 12.61 -2.13 3.20
N LEU A 78 12.44 -2.02 1.88
CA LEU A 78 12.82 -3.05 0.95
C LEU A 78 14.22 -2.72 0.42
N GLN A 79 15.14 -3.67 0.56
CA GLN A 79 16.50 -3.53 0.06
C GLN A 79 16.71 -4.50 -1.11
N LEU A 80 17.22 -3.99 -2.22
CA LEU A 80 17.61 -4.81 -3.36
C LEU A 80 19.05 -5.30 -3.18
N HIS A 81 19.25 -6.61 -3.29
CA HIS A 81 20.57 -7.21 -3.38
C HIS A 81 20.85 -7.59 -4.83
N GLY A 82 21.96 -7.08 -5.37
CA GLY A 82 22.42 -7.36 -6.72
C GLY A 82 23.91 -7.65 -6.75
N GLN A 83 24.38 -8.23 -7.85
CA GLN A 83 25.82 -8.42 -8.06
C GLN A 83 26.52 -7.06 -8.21
N ARG A 84 27.79 -6.97 -7.80
CA ARG A 84 28.58 -5.72 -7.84
C ARG A 84 28.67 -5.10 -9.25
N SER A 85 28.62 -5.93 -10.29
CA SER A 85 28.63 -5.51 -11.69
C SER A 85 27.28 -4.97 -12.17
N MET A 86 26.18 -5.17 -11.43
CA MET A 86 24.85 -4.68 -11.84
C MET A 86 24.76 -3.17 -11.70
N ARG A 87 24.22 -2.53 -12.74
CA ARG A 87 23.97 -1.10 -12.85
C ARG A 87 22.53 -0.84 -13.26
N GLY A 88 22.04 0.36 -13.02
CA GLY A 88 20.66 0.76 -13.36
C GLY A 88 19.57 0.09 -12.50
N VAL A 89 19.96 -0.70 -11.50
CA VAL A 89 19.08 -1.38 -10.55
C VAL A 89 18.27 -0.34 -9.76
N ARG A 90 16.96 -0.32 -9.95
CA ARG A 90 16.04 0.54 -9.20
C ARG A 90 14.78 -0.24 -8.80
N MET A 91 14.25 0.13 -7.64
CA MET A 91 12.94 -0.31 -7.16
C MET A 91 11.96 0.85 -7.30
N ASN A 92 10.75 0.59 -7.76
CA ASN A 92 9.68 1.59 -7.70
C ASN A 92 9.04 1.63 -6.30
N THR A 93 8.13 2.59 -6.08
CA THR A 93 7.43 2.76 -4.79
C THR A 93 6.49 1.61 -4.44
N LEU A 94 6.18 0.72 -5.39
CA LEU A 94 5.39 -0.50 -5.15
C LEU A 94 6.25 -1.68 -4.68
N GLY A 95 7.57 -1.52 -4.64
CA GLY A 95 8.51 -2.60 -4.31
C GLY A 95 8.92 -3.46 -5.51
N TRP A 96 8.57 -3.05 -6.74
CA TRP A 96 8.86 -3.81 -7.94
C TRP A 96 10.20 -3.40 -8.53
N PHE A 97 10.90 -4.39 -9.10
CA PHE A 97 12.17 -4.20 -9.77
C PHE A 97 12.01 -3.80 -11.24
N ASP A 98 12.72 -2.77 -11.68
CA ASP A 98 12.76 -2.38 -13.09
C ASP A 98 13.86 -3.13 -13.85
N PHE A 99 13.49 -4.19 -14.54
CA PHE A 99 14.40 -4.95 -15.40
C PHE A 99 14.80 -4.22 -16.68
N LYS A 100 14.06 -3.19 -17.13
CA LYS A 100 14.33 -2.53 -18.42
C LYS A 100 15.60 -1.69 -18.39
N SER A 101 15.91 -1.13 -17.23
CA SER A 101 17.08 -0.26 -17.02
C SER A 101 18.26 -1.00 -16.39
N ALA A 102 18.08 -2.25 -15.97
CA ALA A 102 19.12 -3.05 -15.35
C ALA A 102 20.08 -3.65 -16.39
N TRP A 103 21.38 -3.53 -16.15
CA TRP A 103 22.42 -4.11 -17.01
C TRP A 103 23.68 -4.48 -16.22
N PHE A 104 24.54 -5.31 -16.80
CA PHE A 104 25.82 -5.70 -16.21
C PHE A 104 26.96 -4.90 -16.83
N ALA A 105 27.78 -4.28 -15.98
CA ALA A 105 29.04 -3.69 -16.41
C ALA A 105 29.97 -4.78 -16.99
N PRO A 106 30.76 -4.45 -18.03
CA PRO A 106 31.78 -5.35 -18.53
C PRO A 106 32.77 -5.75 -17.42
N PRO A 107 33.43 -6.92 -17.53
CA PRO A 107 34.49 -7.32 -16.61
C PRO A 107 35.61 -6.28 -16.59
N GLU A 108 36.19 -6.02 -15.41
CA GLU A 108 37.43 -5.25 -15.32
C GLU A 108 38.56 -6.11 -15.93
N THR A 109 39.21 -5.60 -16.98
CA THR A 109 40.38 -6.21 -17.64
C THR A 109 41.64 -6.07 -16.81
#